data_AF-A0A346PRR0-F1
#
_entry.id   AF-A0A346PRR0-F1
#
_cell.length_a   1.000
_cell.length_b   1.000
_cell.length_c   1.000
_cell.angle_alpha   90.00
_cell.angle_beta   90.00
_cell.angle_gamma   90.00
#
_symmetry.space_group_name_H-M   'P 1'
#
loop_
_entity.id
_entity.type
_entity.pdbx_description
1 polymer ?
#
loop_
_entity_poly.entity_id
_entity_poly.type
_entity_poly.pdbx_seq_one_letter_code
_entity_poly.pdbx_strand_id
1 'polypeptide(L)'
;MPLLWSSLLVYLTGLIHFGLENESGVRSLLEPLVAAGIAPDQLLTVLTSSRYGIQTPTSYVVGVEPVAQPLDPLEWYLALAGIVAGAVVIVGLTRGTWRSEPLGPITIDETIVLALALGLSTWLLGGPLLAGAILMPFLFGVIVHHTRRRPGWTPSYLYVVPTMAPLAGLAVDYVGYTTLALELLAFVVLPLAGGLALPLRAAIRKQFGR
;
A
#
# COMPACT_ATOMS: atom_id res chain seq x y z
N MET A 1 -4.37 -10.51 -12.46
CA MET A 1 -4.81 -10.95 -11.12
C MET A 1 -3.65 -11.25 -10.18
N PRO A 2 -2.60 -12.02 -10.56
CA PRO A 2 -1.50 -12.32 -9.65
C PRO A 2 -0.88 -11.08 -9.01
N LEU A 3 -0.58 -10.04 -9.80
CA LEU A 3 -0.02 -8.78 -9.30
C LEU A 3 -0.89 -8.06 -8.25
N LEU A 4 -2.22 -8.08 -8.37
CA LEU A 4 -3.11 -7.48 -7.36
C LEU A 4 -3.01 -8.23 -6.04
N TRP A 5 -3.08 -9.56 -6.11
CA TRP A 5 -2.94 -10.42 -4.92
C TRP A 5 -1.57 -10.28 -4.29
N SER A 6 -0.49 -10.26 -5.07
CA SER A 6 0.86 -10.02 -4.57
C SER A 6 0.95 -8.69 -3.85
N SER A 7 0.39 -7.60 -4.41
CA SER A 7 0.41 -6.29 -3.75
C SER A 7 -0.36 -6.27 -2.43
N LEU A 8 -1.52 -6.95 -2.39
CA LEU A 8 -2.33 -7.08 -1.18
C LEU A 8 -1.62 -7.92 -0.12
N LEU A 9 -0.95 -9.00 -0.51
CA LEU A 9 -0.18 -9.84 0.40
C LEU A 9 1.00 -9.07 1.00
N VAL A 10 1.75 -8.31 0.20
CA VAL A 10 2.83 -7.44 0.72
C VAL A 10 2.26 -6.44 1.73
N TYR A 11 1.12 -5.83 1.42
CA TYR A 11 0.46 -4.90 2.34
C TYR A 11 -0.01 -5.55 3.65
N LEU A 12 -0.64 -6.72 3.56
CA LEU A 12 -1.05 -7.51 4.73
C LEU A 12 0.14 -7.92 5.60
N THR A 13 1.25 -8.33 5.00
CA THR A 13 2.50 -8.60 5.73
C THR A 13 2.97 -7.35 6.47
N GLY A 14 2.86 -6.18 5.84
CA GLY A 14 3.15 -4.89 6.48
C GLY A 14 2.28 -4.60 7.70
N LEU A 15 0.97 -4.82 7.59
CA LEU A 15 0.03 -4.64 8.70
C LEU A 15 0.28 -5.63 9.84
N ILE A 16 0.55 -6.89 9.51
CA ILE A 16 0.87 -7.92 10.50
C ILE A 16 2.16 -7.54 11.24
N HIS A 17 3.21 -7.16 10.52
CA HIS A 17 4.47 -6.75 11.13
C HIS A 17 4.29 -5.52 12.04
N PHE A 18 3.54 -4.51 11.60
CA PHE A 18 3.17 -3.37 12.43
C PHE A 18 2.43 -3.78 13.71
N GLY A 19 1.46 -4.69 13.60
CA GLY A 19 0.71 -5.19 14.74
C GLY A 19 1.57 -5.99 15.73
N LEU A 20 2.54 -6.76 15.23
CA LEU A 20 3.48 -7.51 16.06
C LEU A 20 4.45 -6.59 16.81
N GLU A 21 4.99 -5.56 16.15
CA GLU A 21 5.82 -4.52 16.81
C GLU A 21 5.05 -3.73 17.88
N ASN A 22 3.72 -3.72 17.81
CA ASN A 22 2.84 -3.02 18.74
C ASN A 22 1.99 -3.99 19.59
N GLU A 23 2.44 -5.24 19.78
CA GLU A 23 1.64 -6.31 20.41
C GLU A 23 1.07 -5.90 21.79
N SER A 24 1.89 -5.28 22.64
CA SER A 24 1.47 -4.83 23.97
C SER A 24 0.38 -3.76 23.90
N GLY A 25 0.49 -2.83 22.95
CA GLY A 25 -0.50 -1.78 22.76
C GLY A 25 -1.79 -2.30 22.15
N VAL A 26 -1.70 -3.22 21.19
CA VAL A 26 -2.86 -3.93 20.64
C VAL A 26 -3.60 -4.70 21.74
N ARG A 27 -2.90 -5.43 22.60
CA ARG A 27 -3.51 -6.12 23.75
C ARG A 27 -4.19 -5.16 24.71
N SER A 28 -3.57 -4.01 24.99
CA SER A 28 -4.13 -2.96 25.85
C SER A 28 -5.39 -2.31 25.26
N LEU A 29 -5.51 -2.29 23.94
CA LEU A 29 -6.70 -1.80 23.23
C LEU A 29 -7.86 -2.81 23.23
N LEU A 30 -7.59 -4.12 23.35
CA LEU A 30 -8.64 -5.15 23.24
C LEU A 30 -9.68 -5.05 24.35
N GLU A 31 -9.26 -4.87 25.61
CA GLU A 31 -10.17 -4.77 26.75
C GLU A 31 -11.21 -3.64 26.60
N PRO A 32 -10.83 -2.37 26.31
CA PRO A 32 -11.81 -1.31 26.12
C PRO A 32 -12.65 -1.49 24.85
N LEU A 33 -12.12 -2.09 23.78
CA LEU A 33 -12.92 -2.41 22.58
C LEU A 33 -13.98 -3.48 22.86
N VAL A 34 -13.63 -4.54 23.60
CA VAL A 34 -14.58 -5.59 23.99
C VAL A 34 -15.66 -5.02 24.90
N ALA A 35 -15.29 -4.13 25.83
CA ALA A 35 -16.25 -3.44 26.69
C ALA A 35 -17.21 -2.53 25.92
N ALA A 36 -16.73 -1.82 24.89
CA ALA A 36 -17.54 -0.98 24.01
C ALA A 36 -18.50 -1.78 23.09
N GLY A 37 -18.17 -3.04 22.81
CA GLY A 37 -18.99 -3.93 21.98
C GLY A 37 -19.11 -3.45 20.53
N ILE A 38 -20.34 -3.36 20.01
CA ILE A 38 -20.64 -2.90 18.64
C ILE A 38 -21.23 -1.48 18.58
N ALA A 39 -21.27 -0.77 19.72
CA ALA A 39 -21.82 0.57 19.80
C ALA A 39 -20.87 1.59 19.13
N PRO A 40 -21.26 2.23 18.00
CA PRO A 40 -20.33 3.05 17.22
C PRO A 40 -19.77 4.27 17.97
N ASP A 41 -20.60 4.87 18.83
CA ASP A 41 -20.25 6.00 19.69
C ASP A 41 -19.20 5.60 20.76
N GLN A 42 -19.37 4.43 21.37
CA GLN A 42 -18.41 3.92 22.36
C GLN A 42 -17.09 3.51 21.70
N LEU A 43 -17.15 2.85 20.54
CA LEU A 43 -15.96 2.50 19.75
C LEU A 43 -15.17 3.75 19.35
N LEU A 44 -15.85 4.78 18.84
CA LEU A 44 -15.20 6.02 18.46
C LEU A 44 -14.55 6.72 19.68
N THR A 45 -15.22 6.70 20.83
CA THR A 45 -14.70 7.26 22.08
C THR A 45 -13.40 6.54 22.49
N VAL A 46 -13.39 5.20 22.49
CA VAL A 46 -12.19 4.40 22.77
C VAL A 46 -11.05 4.77 21.81
N LEU A 47 -11.32 4.75 20.50
CA LEU A 47 -10.32 4.99 19.46
C LEU A 47 -9.81 6.44 19.35
N THR A 48 -10.47 7.40 20.00
CA THR A 48 -10.03 8.81 20.01
C THR A 48 -9.46 9.24 21.35
N SER A 49 -9.69 8.47 22.41
CA SER A 49 -9.25 8.79 23.78
C SER A 49 -7.75 8.60 24.02
N SER A 50 -7.15 7.59 23.42
CA SER A 50 -5.74 7.22 23.64
C SER A 50 -5.20 6.37 22.49
N ARG A 51 -3.87 6.26 22.42
CA ARG A 51 -3.16 5.35 21.50
C ARG A 51 -2.83 4.00 22.13
N TYR A 52 -3.04 3.83 23.43
CA TYR A 52 -2.77 2.56 24.15
C TYR A 52 -1.33 2.04 24.00
N GLY A 53 -0.35 2.93 23.77
CA GLY A 53 1.05 2.54 23.51
C GLY A 53 1.33 2.09 22.08
N ILE A 54 0.34 2.16 21.17
CA ILE A 54 0.52 1.91 19.74
C ILE A 54 1.24 3.11 19.12
N GLN A 55 2.39 2.83 18.52
CA GLN A 55 3.21 3.79 17.77
C GLN A 55 2.43 4.35 16.58
N THR A 56 2.85 5.50 16.05
CA THR A 56 2.24 6.02 14.82
C THR A 56 2.76 5.26 13.60
N PRO A 57 1.99 5.19 12.51
CA PRO A 57 2.45 4.57 11.28
C PRO A 57 3.75 5.19 10.75
N THR A 58 3.93 6.51 10.86
CA THR A 58 5.17 7.19 10.43
C THR A 58 6.32 6.88 11.36
N SER A 59 6.12 6.85 12.69
CA SER A 59 7.21 6.48 13.60
C SER A 59 7.67 5.05 13.37
N TYR A 60 6.75 4.13 13.07
CA TYR A 60 7.09 2.78 12.67
C TYR A 60 7.86 2.75 11.33
N VAL A 61 7.39 3.45 10.29
CA VAL A 61 8.04 3.46 8.97
C VAL A 61 9.46 4.03 9.05
N VAL A 62 9.69 5.02 9.90
CA VAL A 62 11.03 5.61 10.11
C VAL A 62 11.89 4.75 11.02
N GLY A 63 11.29 4.06 11.99
CA GLY A 63 12.00 3.27 13.00
C GLY A 63 12.28 1.82 12.60
N VAL A 64 11.57 1.28 11.61
CA VAL A 64 11.79 -0.09 11.16
C VAL A 64 13.09 -0.18 10.35
N GLU A 65 13.95 -1.11 10.73
CA GLU A 65 15.20 -1.39 10.04
C GLU A 65 15.17 -2.85 9.52
N PRO A 66 14.69 -3.08 8.28
CA PRO A 66 14.59 -4.42 7.71
C PRO A 66 15.95 -5.10 7.53
N VAL A 67 16.97 -4.29 7.24
CA VAL A 67 18.37 -4.68 7.05
C VAL A 67 19.23 -3.57 7.63
N ALA A 68 20.29 -3.95 8.34
CA ALA A 68 21.30 -3.02 8.83
C ALA A 68 21.86 -2.17 7.68
N GLN A 69 21.81 -0.85 7.81
CA GLN A 69 22.25 0.05 6.74
C GLN A 69 23.75 -0.17 6.41
N PRO A 70 24.09 -0.58 5.17
CA PRO A 70 25.47 -0.89 4.81
C PRO A 70 26.29 0.36 4.43
N LEU A 71 25.62 1.49 4.22
CA LEU A 71 26.19 2.76 3.76
C LEU A 71 25.73 3.90 4.68
N ASP A 72 26.39 5.05 4.57
CA ASP A 72 25.92 6.28 5.22
C ASP A 72 24.51 6.64 4.73
N PRO A 73 23.65 7.28 5.56
CA PRO A 73 22.24 7.46 5.26
C PRO A 73 21.95 8.14 3.92
N LEU A 74 22.70 9.18 3.57
CA LEU A 74 22.52 9.88 2.30
C LEU A 74 22.85 8.99 1.10
N GLU A 75 23.94 8.22 1.18
CA GLU A 75 24.36 7.29 0.12
C GLU A 75 23.35 6.15 -0.02
N TRP A 76 22.83 5.66 1.10
CA TRP A 76 21.78 4.66 1.11
C TRP A 76 20.51 5.15 0.41
N TYR A 77 20.02 6.34 0.76
CA TYR A 77 18.85 6.93 0.11
C TYR A 77 19.07 7.19 -1.38
N LEU A 78 20.27 7.66 -1.76
CA LEU A 78 20.64 7.85 -3.17
C LEU A 78 20.70 6.52 -3.93
N ALA A 79 21.21 5.45 -3.31
CA ALA A 79 21.24 4.12 -3.91
C ALA A 79 19.81 3.59 -4.16
N LEU A 80 18.92 3.68 -3.17
CA LEU A 80 17.52 3.28 -3.30
C LEU A 80 16.77 4.11 -4.35
N ALA A 81 16.96 5.44 -4.35
CA ALA A 81 16.40 6.32 -5.37
C ALA A 81 16.95 5.98 -6.76
N GLY A 82 18.25 5.65 -6.84
CA GLY A 82 18.93 5.21 -8.06
C GLY A 82 18.37 3.93 -8.64
N ILE A 83 17.96 2.96 -7.82
CA ILE A 83 17.28 1.73 -8.27
C ILE A 83 15.96 2.08 -8.97
N VAL A 84 15.15 2.94 -8.35
CA VAL A 84 13.86 3.37 -8.93
C VAL A 84 14.08 4.18 -10.20
N ALA A 85 14.97 5.18 -10.17
CA ALA A 85 15.28 6.01 -11.33
C ALA A 85 15.85 5.18 -12.47
N GLY A 86 16.76 4.24 -12.18
CA GLY A 86 17.32 3.32 -13.15
C GLY A 86 16.26 2.46 -13.83
N ALA A 87 15.30 1.93 -13.06
CA ALA A 87 14.17 1.18 -13.62
C ALA A 87 13.31 2.04 -14.55
N VAL A 88 13.02 3.29 -14.17
CA VAL A 88 12.29 4.25 -15.01
C VAL A 88 13.07 4.55 -16.30
N VAL A 89 14.39 4.78 -16.21
CA VAL A 89 15.26 5.05 -17.36
C VAL A 89 15.31 3.83 -18.29
N ILE A 90 15.45 2.62 -17.77
CA ILE A 90 15.45 1.38 -18.57
C ILE A 90 14.13 1.24 -19.32
N VAL A 91 12.99 1.43 -18.65
CA VAL A 91 11.66 1.41 -19.29
C VAL A 91 11.53 2.53 -20.33
N GLY A 92 12.02 3.74 -20.04
CA GLY A 92 11.97 4.86 -20.98
C GLY A 92 12.82 4.62 -22.24
N LEU A 93 14.05 4.16 -22.06
CA LEU A 93 14.98 3.85 -23.15
C LEU A 93 14.46 2.70 -24.00
N THR A 94 13.99 1.62 -23.39
CA THR A 94 13.44 0.47 -24.15
C THR A 94 12.24 0.88 -24.99
N ARG A 95 11.37 1.75 -24.46
CA ARG A 95 10.25 2.32 -25.21
C ARG A 95 10.71 3.24 -26.35
N GLY A 96 11.67 4.13 -26.10
CA GLY A 96 12.15 5.07 -27.11
C GLY A 96 12.95 4.42 -28.25
N THR A 97 13.59 3.28 -28.00
CA THR A 97 14.46 2.62 -28.98
C THR A 97 13.79 1.48 -29.73
N TRP A 98 12.94 0.69 -29.06
CA TRP A 98 12.40 -0.55 -29.64
C TRP A 98 10.91 -0.53 -29.94
N ARG A 99 10.16 0.50 -29.52
CA ARG A 99 8.71 0.56 -29.78
C ARG A 99 8.33 1.55 -30.88
N SER A 100 7.40 1.11 -31.71
CA SER A 100 6.69 1.95 -32.68
C SER A 100 5.83 3.03 -32.00
N GLU A 101 5.29 2.75 -30.82
CA GLU A 101 4.49 3.69 -30.03
C GLU A 101 5.11 3.95 -28.64
N PRO A 102 6.14 4.80 -28.55
CA PRO A 102 6.87 5.04 -27.30
C PRO A 102 6.00 5.66 -26.21
N LEU A 103 4.89 6.32 -26.54
CA LEU A 103 3.97 6.99 -25.61
C LEU A 103 2.69 6.19 -25.27
N GLY A 104 2.63 4.91 -25.67
CA GLY A 104 1.50 4.03 -25.37
C GLY A 104 1.27 3.70 -23.87
N PRO A 105 0.33 2.80 -23.55
CA PRO A 105 0.24 2.21 -22.20
C PRO A 105 1.57 1.60 -21.75
N ILE A 106 1.85 1.64 -20.44
CA ILE A 106 2.88 0.77 -19.85
C ILE A 106 2.53 -0.70 -20.13
N THR A 107 3.47 -1.61 -20.33
CA THR A 107 3.18 -3.05 -20.46
C THR A 107 3.27 -3.79 -19.14
N ILE A 108 2.82 -5.05 -19.12
CA ILE A 108 2.94 -5.91 -17.94
C ILE A 108 4.40 -6.11 -17.55
N ASP A 109 5.30 -6.32 -18.52
CA ASP A 109 6.73 -6.50 -18.22
C ASP A 109 7.36 -5.23 -17.62
N GLU A 110 7.04 -4.07 -18.19
CA GLU A 110 7.46 -2.77 -17.64
C GLU A 110 6.89 -2.54 -16.24
N THR A 111 5.64 -2.94 -16.01
CA THR A 111 4.99 -2.87 -14.70
C THR A 111 5.70 -3.76 -13.69
N ILE A 112 6.12 -4.97 -14.06
CA ILE A 112 6.87 -5.87 -13.19
C ILE A 112 8.21 -5.25 -12.80
N VAL A 113 8.97 -4.71 -13.77
CA VAL A 113 10.26 -4.06 -13.51
C VAL A 113 10.09 -2.89 -12.55
N LEU A 114 9.13 -2.00 -12.79
CA LEU A 114 8.86 -0.88 -11.90
C LEU A 114 8.34 -1.32 -10.53
N ALA A 115 7.48 -2.33 -10.47
CA ALA A 115 6.96 -2.85 -9.20
C ALA A 115 8.06 -3.48 -8.35
N LEU A 116 9.02 -4.21 -8.97
CA LEU A 116 10.16 -4.76 -8.25
C LEU A 116 11.08 -3.66 -7.72
N ALA A 117 11.39 -2.66 -8.55
CA ALA A 117 12.23 -1.53 -8.15
C ALA A 117 11.59 -0.71 -7.01
N LEU A 118 10.32 -0.36 -7.15
CA LEU A 118 9.56 0.35 -6.12
C LEU A 118 9.43 -0.50 -4.86
N GLY A 119 8.98 -1.75 -4.99
CA GLY A 119 8.72 -2.64 -3.88
C GLY A 119 9.97 -2.92 -3.05
N LEU A 120 11.09 -3.25 -3.70
CA LEU A 120 12.36 -3.50 -3.02
C LEU A 120 12.87 -2.24 -2.32
N SER A 121 12.90 -1.10 -3.02
CA SER A 121 13.47 0.13 -2.47
C SER A 121 12.66 0.64 -1.27
N THR A 122 11.34 0.56 -1.36
CA THR A 122 10.44 1.02 -0.30
C THR A 122 10.36 0.03 0.85
N TRP A 123 10.51 -1.27 0.57
CA TRP A 123 10.67 -2.29 1.61
C TRP A 123 11.94 -2.06 2.40
N LEU A 124 13.08 -1.82 1.75
CA LEU A 124 14.36 -1.52 2.41
C LEU A 124 14.34 -0.19 3.18
N LEU A 125 13.53 0.78 2.73
CA LEU A 125 13.44 2.09 3.35
C LEU A 125 12.53 2.13 4.58
N GLY A 126 11.38 1.46 4.54
CA GLY A 126 10.32 1.62 5.55
C GLY A 126 9.54 0.34 5.82
N GLY A 127 10.15 -0.80 5.50
CA GLY A 127 9.60 -2.12 5.74
C GLY A 127 8.41 -2.49 4.83
N PRO A 128 7.79 -3.65 5.11
CA PRO A 128 6.70 -4.18 4.29
C PRO A 128 5.45 -3.30 4.25
N LEU A 129 5.23 -2.47 5.28
CA LEU A 129 4.08 -1.55 5.31
C LEU A 129 4.22 -0.45 4.25
N LEU A 130 5.38 0.21 4.18
CA LEU A 130 5.64 1.25 3.17
C LEU A 130 5.63 0.64 1.77
N ALA A 131 6.23 -0.54 1.60
CA ALA A 131 6.21 -1.26 0.32
C ALA A 131 4.79 -1.54 -0.17
N GLY A 132 3.93 -2.09 0.69
CA GLY A 132 2.54 -2.34 0.34
C GLY A 132 1.75 -1.06 0.06
N ALA A 133 1.97 -0.01 0.87
CA ALA A 133 1.30 1.29 0.72
C ALA A 133 1.59 1.95 -0.63
N ILE A 134 2.79 1.74 -1.21
CA ILE A 134 3.17 2.26 -2.52
C ILE A 134 2.75 1.32 -3.65
N LEU A 135 2.95 0.01 -3.48
CA LEU A 135 2.67 -0.97 -4.52
C LEU A 135 1.18 -1.13 -4.83
N MET A 136 0.32 -1.11 -3.81
CA MET A 136 -1.12 -1.27 -4.01
C MET A 136 -1.71 -0.23 -4.97
N PRO A 137 -1.61 1.09 -4.74
CA PRO A 137 -2.19 2.06 -5.65
C PRO A 137 -1.54 2.03 -7.03
N PHE A 138 -0.23 1.81 -7.11
CA PHE A 138 0.48 1.67 -8.39
C PHE A 138 -0.09 0.51 -9.23
N LEU A 139 -0.13 -0.70 -8.67
CA LEU A 139 -0.57 -1.90 -9.38
C LEU A 139 -2.07 -1.89 -9.68
N PHE A 140 -2.89 -1.37 -8.76
CA PHE A 140 -4.32 -1.19 -9.01
C PHE A 140 -4.56 -0.17 -10.13
N GLY A 141 -3.85 0.95 -10.12
CA GLY A 141 -3.94 1.97 -11.17
C GLY A 141 -3.61 1.42 -12.56
N VAL A 142 -2.47 0.74 -12.68
CA VAL A 142 -2.04 0.12 -13.94
C VAL A 142 -3.04 -0.93 -14.43
N ILE A 143 -3.54 -1.79 -13.54
CA ILE A 143 -4.45 -2.87 -13.92
C ILE A 143 -5.83 -2.34 -14.29
N VAL A 144 -6.36 -1.35 -13.57
CA VAL A 144 -7.61 -0.67 -13.94
C VAL A 144 -7.45 -0.02 -15.31
N HIS A 145 -6.36 0.70 -15.52
CA HIS A 145 -6.08 1.38 -16.79
C HIS A 145 -6.02 0.41 -17.97
N HIS A 146 -5.31 -0.71 -17.83
CA HIS A 146 -5.27 -1.75 -18.86
C HIS A 146 -6.61 -2.41 -19.10
N THR A 147 -7.33 -2.73 -18.02
CA THR A 147 -8.59 -3.47 -18.12
C THR A 147 -9.65 -2.63 -18.83
N ARG A 148 -9.70 -1.31 -18.58
CA ARG A 148 -10.60 -0.38 -19.29
C ARG A 148 -10.36 -0.32 -20.80
N ARG A 149 -9.14 -0.58 -21.27
CA ARG A 149 -8.79 -0.56 -22.71
C ARG A 149 -9.11 -1.88 -23.41
N ARG A 150 -9.44 -2.94 -22.68
CA ARG A 150 -9.82 -4.23 -23.26
C ARG A 150 -11.34 -4.28 -23.44
N PRO A 151 -11.83 -4.92 -24.52
CA PRO A 151 -13.25 -5.15 -24.70
C PRO A 151 -13.80 -6.02 -23.56
N GLY A 152 -15.00 -5.71 -23.09
CA GLY A 152 -15.75 -6.50 -22.09
C GLY A 152 -16.06 -5.76 -20.78
N TRP A 153 -15.07 -5.13 -20.13
CA TRP A 153 -15.28 -4.47 -18.83
C TRP A 153 -14.50 -3.17 -18.68
N THR A 154 -15.21 -2.12 -18.26
CA THR A 154 -14.64 -0.81 -17.95
C THR A 154 -14.70 -0.53 -16.44
N PRO A 155 -13.71 -0.99 -15.64
CA PRO A 155 -13.66 -0.67 -14.22
C PRO A 155 -13.51 0.84 -13.98
N SER A 156 -14.16 1.36 -12.95
CA SER A 156 -13.98 2.75 -12.53
C SER A 156 -12.61 2.95 -11.88
N TYR A 157 -12.00 4.12 -12.06
CA TYR A 157 -10.79 4.50 -11.30
C TYR A 157 -11.07 4.66 -9.80
N LEU A 158 -12.35 4.73 -9.39
CA LEU A 158 -12.76 4.69 -7.98
C LEU A 158 -12.25 3.45 -7.23
N TYR A 159 -11.91 2.35 -7.92
CA TYR A 159 -11.29 1.19 -7.27
C TYR A 159 -9.88 1.46 -6.73
N VAL A 160 -9.20 2.52 -7.22
CA VAL A 160 -7.84 2.90 -6.78
C VAL A 160 -7.91 3.84 -5.56
N VAL A 161 -9.01 4.56 -5.37
CA VAL A 161 -9.11 5.57 -4.30
C VAL A 161 -8.87 4.98 -2.90
N PRO A 162 -9.49 3.85 -2.51
CA PRO A 162 -9.25 3.29 -1.18
C PRO A 162 -7.83 2.73 -1.01
N THR A 163 -7.14 2.35 -2.10
CA THR A 163 -5.76 1.85 -2.03
C THR A 163 -4.74 2.96 -1.86
N MET A 164 -5.11 4.23 -2.10
CA MET A 164 -4.29 5.41 -1.78
C MET A 164 -4.37 5.80 -0.29
N ALA A 165 -5.33 5.26 0.46
CA ALA A 165 -5.57 5.64 1.85
C ALA A 165 -4.34 5.50 2.77
N PRO A 166 -3.49 4.46 2.65
CA PRO A 166 -2.29 4.34 3.49
C PRO A 166 -1.29 5.48 3.24
N LEU A 167 -1.10 5.91 1.98
CA LEU A 167 -0.22 7.03 1.64
C LEU A 167 -0.76 8.35 2.19
N ALA A 168 -2.07 8.57 2.06
CA ALA A 168 -2.72 9.72 2.66
C ALA A 168 -2.61 9.68 4.20
N GLY A 169 -2.77 8.51 4.80
CA GLY A 169 -2.60 8.29 6.23
C GLY A 169 -1.20 8.65 6.72
N LEU A 170 -0.15 8.21 6.02
CA LEU A 170 1.24 8.60 6.31
C LEU A 170 1.45 10.12 6.20
N ALA A 171 0.90 10.75 5.16
CA ALA A 171 1.03 12.20 4.99
C ALA A 171 0.33 12.99 6.10
N VAL A 172 -0.86 12.55 6.52
CA VAL A 172 -1.62 13.18 7.63
C VAL A 172 -0.94 12.93 8.98
N ASP A 173 -0.34 11.75 9.17
CA ASP A 173 0.40 11.40 10.38
C ASP A 173 1.67 12.24 10.52
N TYR A 174 2.39 12.44 9.42
CA TYR A 174 3.60 13.26 9.37
C TYR A 174 3.38 14.70 9.83
N VAL A 175 2.19 15.27 9.59
CA VAL A 175 1.82 16.62 10.04
C VAL A 175 1.17 16.66 11.43
N GLY A 176 1.06 15.51 12.11
CA GLY A 176 0.63 15.41 13.51
C GLY A 176 -0.89 15.47 13.74
N TYR A 177 -1.72 15.22 12.72
CA TYR A 177 -3.19 15.31 12.83
C TYR A 177 -3.91 13.95 12.92
N THR A 178 -3.18 12.86 13.18
CA THR A 178 -3.73 11.50 13.22
C THR A 178 -4.23 11.09 14.59
N THR A 179 -5.35 10.37 14.56
CA THR A 179 -5.88 9.61 15.71
C THR A 179 -5.88 8.13 15.35
N LEU A 180 -5.95 7.26 16.36
CA LEU A 180 -6.00 5.81 16.14
C LEU A 180 -7.21 5.41 15.28
N ALA A 181 -8.35 6.10 15.44
CA ALA A 181 -9.52 5.94 14.57
C ALA A 181 -9.21 6.22 13.09
N LEU A 182 -8.54 7.34 12.80
CA LEU A 182 -8.16 7.72 11.43
C LEU A 182 -7.13 6.75 10.85
N GLU A 183 -6.19 6.27 11.65
CA GLU A 183 -5.20 5.28 11.24
C GLU A 183 -5.84 3.93 10.91
N LEU A 184 -6.77 3.43 11.74
CA LEU A 184 -7.52 2.21 11.42
C LEU A 184 -8.32 2.35 10.12
N LEU A 185 -8.93 3.52 9.90
CA LEU A 185 -9.64 3.79 8.66
C LEU A 185 -8.68 3.78 7.45
N ALA A 186 -7.56 4.49 7.56
CA ALA A 186 -6.61 4.70 6.47
C ALA A 186 -5.73 3.48 6.15
N PHE A 187 -5.37 2.69 7.15
CA PHE A 187 -4.46 1.55 7.01
C PHE A 187 -5.15 0.18 7.09
N VAL A 188 -6.39 0.09 7.60
CA VAL A 188 -7.07 -1.22 7.69
C VAL A 188 -8.32 -1.21 6.83
N VAL A 189 -9.30 -0.37 7.16
CA VAL A 189 -10.64 -0.46 6.57
C VAL A 189 -10.63 -0.15 5.07
N LEU A 190 -10.15 1.03 4.68
CA LEU A 190 -10.14 1.48 3.28
C LEU A 190 -9.27 0.61 2.36
N PRO A 191 -8.00 0.34 2.66
CA PRO A 191 -7.14 -0.43 1.76
C PRO A 191 -7.59 -1.88 1.64
N LEU A 192 -8.11 -2.52 2.70
CA LEU A 192 -8.67 -3.87 2.59
C LEU A 192 -9.95 -3.90 1.77
N ALA A 193 -10.86 -2.94 1.99
CA ALA A 193 -12.07 -2.81 1.19
C ALA A 193 -11.74 -2.60 -0.30
N GLY A 194 -10.83 -1.68 -0.64
CA GLY A 194 -10.39 -1.44 -2.01
C GLY A 194 -9.62 -2.61 -2.61
N GLY A 195 -8.71 -3.19 -1.83
CA GLY A 195 -7.86 -4.32 -2.19
C GLY A 195 -8.66 -5.57 -2.55
N LEU A 196 -9.80 -5.80 -1.88
CA LEU A 196 -10.67 -6.94 -2.13
C LEU A 196 -11.79 -6.65 -3.14
N ALA A 197 -12.30 -5.42 -3.21
CA ALA A 197 -13.45 -5.08 -4.05
C ALA A 197 -13.24 -5.41 -5.54
N LEU A 198 -12.07 -5.07 -6.09
CA LEU A 198 -11.78 -5.30 -7.51
C LEU A 198 -11.56 -6.79 -7.84
N PRO A 199 -10.69 -7.53 -7.11
CA PRO A 199 -10.53 -8.97 -7.33
C PRO A 199 -11.82 -9.77 -7.15
N LEU A 200 -12.61 -9.48 -6.11
CA LEU A 200 -13.88 -10.18 -5.85
C LEU A 200 -14.88 -9.93 -6.98
N ARG A 201 -15.05 -8.67 -7.39
CA ARG A 201 -15.97 -8.35 -8.49
C ARG A 201 -15.54 -9.01 -9.79
N ALA A 202 -14.25 -9.03 -10.08
CA ALA A 202 -13.74 -9.68 -11.28
C ALA A 202 -13.92 -11.21 -11.24
N ALA A 203 -13.74 -11.84 -10.08
CA ALA A 203 -13.97 -13.28 -9.89
C ALA A 203 -15.46 -13.65 -10.06
N ILE A 204 -16.36 -12.90 -9.41
CA ILE A 204 -17.81 -13.04 -9.54
C ILE A 204 -18.21 -12.92 -11.02
N ARG A 205 -17.74 -11.87 -11.70
CA ARG A 205 -18.09 -11.62 -13.10
C ARG A 205 -17.62 -12.76 -14.02
N LYS A 206 -16.40 -13.27 -13.81
CA LYS A 206 -15.88 -14.44 -14.54
C LYS A 206 -16.74 -15.68 -14.34
N GLN A 207 -17.22 -15.93 -13.13
CA GLN A 207 -18.08 -17.07 -12.83
C GLN A 207 -19.46 -16.98 -13.48
N PHE A 208 -20.01 -15.77 -13.62
CA PHE A 208 -21.32 -15.53 -14.24
C PHE A 208 -21.27 -15.33 -15.76
N GLY A 209 -20.13 -15.54 -16.41
CA GLY A 209 -20.00 -15.49 -17.88
C GLY A 209 -20.31 -14.13 -18.50
N ARG A 210 -20.19 -13.04 -17.72
CA ARG A 210 -20.48 -11.67 -18.17
C ARG A 210 -19.22 -10.85 -18.36
#